data_AF-A0A1J5Q2B7-F1
#
_entry.id   AF-A0A1J5Q2B7-F1
#
_cell.length_a   1.000
_cell.length_b   1.000
_cell.length_c   1.000
_cell.angle_alpha   90.00
_cell.angle_beta   90.00
_cell.angle_gamma   90.00
#
_symmetry.space_group_name_H-M   'P 1'
#
loop_
_entity.id
_entity.type
_entity.pdbx_description
1 polymer ?
#
loop_
_entity_poly.entity_id
_entity_poly.type
_entity_poly.pdbx_seq_one_letter_code
_entity_poly.pdbx_strand_id
1 'polypeptide(L)'
;MEEHHADAPTRALYADVQLTLGLPFVNTDYRALARWPSYFDAAWRPLASRVRSDAYRQICAELHADVLARVAHALPNPAALRGAALREAAAADAPLDEVLAVARLFQWLLPGLVANVAFLRAQLA
;
A
#
# COMPACT_ATOMS: atom_id res chain seq x y z
N MET A 1 -6.96 -10.46 11.09
CA MET A 1 -7.45 -11.79 10.71
C MET A 1 -6.62 -12.21 9.52
N GLU A 2 -5.78 -13.21 9.69
CA GLU A 2 -4.99 -13.73 8.57
C GLU A 2 -5.90 -14.40 7.53
N GLU A 3 -5.49 -14.41 6.26
CA GLU A 3 -6.32 -14.92 5.16
C GLU A 3 -6.78 -16.37 5.37
N HIS A 4 -5.95 -17.22 5.98
CA HIS A 4 -6.27 -18.61 6.29
C HIS A 4 -7.23 -18.80 7.47
N HIS A 5 -7.45 -17.76 8.29
CA HIS A 5 -8.44 -17.74 9.37
C HIS A 5 -9.75 -17.03 8.99
N ALA A 6 -9.81 -16.43 7.80
CA ALA A 6 -10.99 -15.69 7.34
C ALA A 6 -12.16 -16.63 7.04
N ASP A 7 -13.37 -16.26 7.44
CA ASP A 7 -14.61 -16.94 7.03
C ASP A 7 -14.94 -16.68 5.55
N ALA A 8 -15.96 -17.34 5.01
CA ALA A 8 -16.30 -17.19 3.58
C ALA A 8 -16.60 -15.73 3.17
N PRO A 9 -17.38 -14.94 3.94
CA PRO A 9 -17.59 -13.52 3.65
C PRO A 9 -16.31 -12.69 3.67
N THR A 10 -15.45 -12.88 4.67
CA THR A 10 -14.19 -12.11 4.78
C THR A 10 -13.23 -12.46 3.65
N ARG A 11 -13.17 -13.73 3.22
CA ARG A 11 -12.37 -14.12 2.04
C ARG A 11 -12.87 -13.48 0.75
N ALA A 12 -14.19 -13.37 0.57
CA ALA A 12 -14.76 -12.69 -0.60
C ALA A 12 -14.40 -11.19 -0.58
N LEU A 13 -14.46 -10.55 0.59
CA LEU A 13 -14.03 -9.16 0.76
C LEU A 13 -12.53 -8.98 0.48
N TYR A 14 -11.67 -9.89 0.92
CA TYR A 14 -10.24 -9.89 0.60
C TYR A 14 -9.96 -10.02 -0.89
N ALA A 15 -10.66 -10.91 -1.58
CA ALA A 15 -10.56 -11.05 -3.03
C ALA A 15 -10.98 -9.75 -3.75
N ASP A 16 -12.05 -9.10 -3.28
CA ASP A 16 -12.49 -7.82 -3.83
C ASP A 16 -11.47 -6.69 -3.61
N VAL A 17 -10.85 -6.63 -2.42
CA VAL A 17 -9.76 -5.69 -2.12
C VAL A 17 -8.57 -5.91 -3.05
N GLN A 18 -8.11 -7.16 -3.20
CA GLN A 18 -6.99 -7.51 -4.09
C GLN A 18 -7.30 -7.11 -5.54
N LEU A 19 -8.48 -7.48 -6.06
CA LEU A 19 -8.90 -7.16 -7.43
C LEU A 19 -9.06 -5.65 -7.66
N THR A 20 -9.63 -4.93 -6.69
CA THR A 20 -9.89 -3.49 -6.80
C THR A 20 -8.59 -2.68 -6.78
N LEU A 21 -7.66 -3.05 -5.89
CA LEU A 21 -6.37 -2.37 -5.74
C LEU A 21 -5.31 -2.87 -6.72
N GLY A 22 -5.56 -3.98 -7.42
CA GLY A 22 -4.57 -4.62 -8.30
C GLY A 22 -3.38 -5.19 -7.54
N LEU A 23 -3.61 -5.69 -6.32
CA LEU A 23 -2.56 -6.20 -5.44
C LEU A 23 -2.66 -7.72 -5.28
N PRO A 24 -1.53 -8.45 -5.26
CA PRO A 24 -1.53 -9.90 -5.07
C PRO A 24 -1.71 -10.33 -3.60
N PHE A 25 -1.90 -9.39 -2.68
CA PHE A 25 -2.06 -9.64 -1.25
C PHE A 25 -2.94 -8.58 -0.59
N VAL A 26 -3.47 -8.90 0.60
CA VAL A 26 -4.20 -7.95 1.44
C VAL A 26 -3.27 -7.22 2.40
N ASN A 27 -3.27 -5.89 2.39
CA ASN A 27 -2.50 -5.08 3.34
C ASN A 27 -2.90 -5.38 4.80
N THR A 28 -1.93 -5.21 5.71
CA THR A 28 -2.11 -5.46 7.16
C THR A 28 -3.27 -4.66 7.75
N ASP A 29 -3.52 -3.44 7.27
CA ASP A 29 -4.61 -2.56 7.69
C ASP A 29 -5.98 -3.20 7.46
N TYR A 30 -6.23 -3.71 6.25
CA TYR A 30 -7.48 -4.41 5.93
C TYR A 30 -7.62 -5.71 6.73
N ARG A 31 -6.52 -6.44 6.94
CA ARG A 31 -6.51 -7.61 7.84
C ARG A 31 -6.82 -7.23 9.28
N ALA A 32 -6.43 -6.04 9.73
CA ALA A 32 -6.77 -5.54 11.06
C ALA A 32 -8.26 -5.18 11.15
N LEU A 33 -8.79 -4.45 10.16
CA LEU A 33 -10.19 -4.03 10.08
C LEU A 33 -11.16 -5.20 9.94
N ALA A 34 -10.73 -6.30 9.31
CA ALA A 34 -11.53 -7.54 9.20
C ALA A 34 -11.90 -8.19 10.55
N ARG A 35 -11.34 -7.71 11.67
CA ARG A 35 -11.84 -8.07 13.03
C ARG A 35 -13.27 -7.58 13.28
N TRP A 36 -13.71 -6.56 12.54
CA TRP A 36 -15.07 -6.04 12.56
C TRP A 36 -15.68 -6.16 11.15
N PRO A 37 -16.04 -7.37 10.70
CA PRO A 37 -16.37 -7.65 9.29
C PRO A 37 -17.58 -6.85 8.78
N SER A 38 -18.59 -6.64 9.63
CA SER A 38 -19.76 -5.81 9.26
C SER A 38 -19.39 -4.35 9.00
N TYR A 39 -18.49 -3.79 9.83
CA TYR A 39 -17.96 -2.46 9.62
C TYR A 39 -17.07 -2.41 8.37
N PHE A 40 -16.13 -3.36 8.24
CA PHE A 40 -15.16 -3.32 7.16
C PHE A 40 -15.83 -3.46 5.79
N ASP A 41 -16.80 -4.38 5.65
CA ASP A 41 -17.60 -4.48 4.42
C ASP A 41 -18.30 -3.15 4.10
N ALA A 42 -19.04 -2.59 5.06
CA ALA A 42 -19.79 -1.35 4.87
C ALA A 42 -18.88 -0.15 4.53
N ALA A 43 -17.73 -0.04 5.17
CA ALA A 43 -16.77 1.05 4.94
C ALA A 43 -16.00 0.87 3.61
N TRP A 44 -15.72 -0.37 3.21
CA TRP A 44 -15.00 -0.68 1.98
C TRP A 44 -15.78 -0.34 0.71
N ARG A 45 -17.09 -0.64 0.61
CA ARG A 45 -17.84 -0.46 -0.65
C ARG A 45 -17.82 0.98 -1.20
N PRO A 46 -18.03 2.03 -0.38
CA PRO A 46 -17.89 3.41 -0.84
C PRO A 46 -16.47 3.75 -1.30
N LEU A 47 -15.45 3.19 -0.65
CA LEU A 47 -14.06 3.40 -1.04
C LEU A 47 -13.73 2.71 -2.37
N ALA A 48 -14.14 1.45 -2.53
CA ALA A 48 -13.88 0.64 -3.73
C ALA A 48 -14.32 1.34 -5.02
N SER A 49 -15.50 1.97 -5.01
CA SER A 49 -16.01 2.76 -6.15
C SER A 49 -15.20 4.01 -6.47
N ARG A 50 -14.35 4.49 -5.54
CA ARG A 50 -13.54 5.71 -5.70
C ARG A 50 -12.09 5.44 -6.08
N VAL A 51 -11.56 4.23 -5.82
CA VAL A 51 -10.17 3.85 -6.13
C VAL A 51 -9.82 4.10 -7.61
N ARG A 52 -10.80 4.03 -8.51
CA ARG A 52 -10.60 4.27 -9.95
C ARG A 52 -10.90 5.69 -10.42
N SER A 53 -11.22 6.61 -9.52
CA SER A 53 -11.51 8.01 -9.87
C SER A 53 -10.22 8.79 -10.16
N ASP A 54 -10.35 9.87 -10.95
CA ASP A 54 -9.24 10.81 -11.18
C ASP A 54 -8.78 11.47 -9.88
N ALA A 55 -9.73 11.84 -9.00
CA ALA A 55 -9.43 12.43 -7.71
C ALA A 55 -8.56 11.51 -6.84
N TYR A 56 -8.89 10.22 -6.79
CA TYR A 56 -8.08 9.24 -6.03
C TYR A 56 -6.67 9.11 -6.61
N ARG A 57 -6.54 9.00 -7.94
CA ARG A 57 -5.23 8.93 -8.60
C ARG A 57 -4.39 10.18 -8.32
N GLN A 58 -5.00 11.35 -8.37
CA GLN A 58 -4.34 12.62 -8.11
C GLN A 58 -3.81 12.68 -6.68
N ILE A 59 -4.63 12.33 -5.68
CA ILE A 59 -4.20 12.27 -4.27
C ILE A 59 -3.00 11.33 -4.10
N CYS A 60 -3.05 10.13 -4.70
CA CYS A 60 -1.95 9.17 -4.59
C CYS A 60 -0.66 9.69 -5.22
N ALA A 61 -0.75 10.33 -6.38
CA ALA A 61 0.39 10.89 -7.10
C ALA A 61 1.01 12.08 -6.34
N GLU A 62 0.20 12.96 -5.78
CA GLU A 62 0.65 14.09 -4.98
C GLU A 62 1.34 13.62 -3.69
N LEU A 63 0.73 12.69 -2.95
CA LEU A 63 1.34 12.11 -1.75
C LEU A 63 2.69 11.44 -2.05
N HIS A 64 2.79 10.73 -3.17
CA HIS A 64 4.03 10.10 -3.62
C HIS A 64 5.12 11.14 -3.91
N ALA A 65 4.80 12.15 -4.73
CA ALA A 65 5.72 13.20 -5.12
C ALA A 65 6.20 14.02 -3.91
N ASP A 66 5.28 14.38 -3.01
CA ASP A 66 5.59 15.12 -1.78
C ASP A 66 6.54 14.36 -0.86
N VAL A 67 6.31 13.07 -0.67
CA VAL A 67 7.20 12.22 0.15
C VAL A 67 8.58 12.15 -0.48
N LEU A 68 8.68 11.96 -1.80
CA LEU A 68 9.97 11.91 -2.49
C LEU A 68 10.75 13.21 -2.32
N ALA A 69 10.11 14.36 -2.52
CA ALA A 69 10.74 15.66 -2.35
C ALA A 69 11.25 15.88 -0.93
N ARG A 70 10.45 15.50 0.08
CA ARG A 70 10.81 15.64 1.50
C ARG A 70 11.94 14.70 1.89
N VAL A 71 11.90 13.43 1.48
CA VAL A 71 12.95 12.45 1.80
C VAL A 71 14.29 12.85 1.16
N ALA A 72 14.27 13.27 -0.10
CA ALA A 72 15.49 13.69 -0.80
C ALA A 72 16.21 14.85 -0.10
N HIS A 73 15.47 15.75 0.53
CA HIS A 73 16.02 16.91 1.23
C HIS A 73 16.32 16.66 2.71
N ALA A 74 15.37 16.06 3.44
CA ALA A 74 15.41 15.98 4.90
C ALA A 74 16.04 14.70 5.45
N LEU A 75 16.13 13.63 4.65
CA LEU A 75 16.68 12.32 5.07
C LEU A 75 17.80 11.86 4.14
N PRO A 76 18.93 12.60 4.05
CA PRO A 76 20.08 12.13 3.29
C PRO A 76 20.61 10.84 3.91
N ASN A 77 20.92 9.85 3.07
CA ASN A 77 21.54 8.60 3.52
C ASN A 77 22.84 8.91 4.32
N PRO A 78 22.87 8.67 5.64
CA PRO A 78 23.95 9.13 6.53
C PRO A 78 25.25 8.37 6.32
N ALA A 79 25.19 7.11 5.86
CA ALA A 79 26.38 6.33 5.52
C ALA A 79 26.93 6.68 4.12
N ALA A 80 26.24 7.55 3.38
CA ALA A 80 26.48 7.85 1.97
C ALA A 80 26.63 6.61 1.06
N LEU A 81 26.21 5.43 1.54
CA LEU A 81 26.18 4.17 0.80
C LEU A 81 25.15 4.31 -0.31
N ARG A 82 25.57 4.90 -1.42
CA ARG A 82 24.81 5.06 -2.64
C ARG A 82 25.58 4.32 -3.72
N GLY A 83 24.84 3.75 -4.67
CA GLY A 83 25.47 3.17 -5.85
C GLY A 83 26.09 1.79 -5.59
N ALA A 84 27.37 1.61 -5.92
CA ALA A 84 27.99 0.30 -6.15
C ALA A 84 27.85 -0.68 -4.98
N ALA A 85 28.17 -0.30 -3.74
CA ALA A 85 28.11 -1.19 -2.59
C ALA A 85 26.70 -1.76 -2.30
N LEU A 86 25.65 -0.95 -2.45
CA LEU A 86 24.27 -1.44 -2.30
C LEU A 86 23.85 -2.34 -3.47
N ARG A 87 24.37 -2.09 -4.68
CA ARG A 87 24.12 -2.96 -5.84
C ARG A 87 24.84 -4.29 -5.70
N GLU A 88 26.06 -4.29 -5.16
CA GLU A 88 26.81 -5.50 -4.84
C GLU A 88 26.11 -6.30 -3.75
N ALA A 89 25.66 -5.64 -2.67
CA ALA A 89 24.88 -6.30 -1.63
C ALA A 89 23.58 -6.91 -2.18
N ALA A 90 22.82 -6.15 -2.98
CA ALA A 90 21.62 -6.67 -3.63
C ALA A 90 21.96 -7.86 -4.53
N ALA A 91 22.98 -7.74 -5.38
CA ALA A 91 23.41 -8.78 -6.31
C ALA A 91 23.97 -10.04 -5.63
N ALA A 92 24.37 -9.96 -4.35
CA ALA A 92 24.75 -11.13 -3.57
C ALA A 92 23.55 -12.00 -3.19
N ASP A 93 22.36 -11.40 -3.06
CA ASP A 93 21.12 -12.08 -2.63
C ASP A 93 20.18 -12.39 -3.81
N ALA A 94 20.01 -11.44 -4.74
CA ALA A 94 19.06 -11.53 -5.86
C ALA A 94 19.44 -10.59 -7.02
N PRO A 95 18.87 -10.77 -8.23
CA PRO A 95 18.98 -9.77 -9.29
C PRO A 95 18.55 -8.38 -8.81
N LEU A 96 19.33 -7.34 -9.13
CA LEU A 96 19.08 -5.97 -8.67
C LEU A 96 17.68 -5.44 -9.06
N ASP A 97 17.20 -5.84 -10.23
CA ASP A 97 15.88 -5.49 -10.73
C ASP A 97 14.75 -6.06 -9.87
N GLU A 98 14.92 -7.23 -9.26
CA GLU A 98 13.97 -7.81 -8.32
C GLU A 98 13.86 -6.95 -7.04
N VAL A 99 14.99 -6.62 -6.43
CA VAL A 99 15.02 -5.75 -5.23
C VAL A 99 14.40 -4.39 -5.53
N LEU A 100 14.73 -3.80 -6.69
CA LEU A 100 14.16 -2.53 -7.12
C LEU A 100 12.66 -2.64 -7.43
N ALA A 101 12.19 -3.77 -7.97
CA ALA A 101 10.77 -3.99 -8.25
C ALA A 101 9.97 -4.01 -6.95
N VAL A 102 10.45 -4.70 -5.90
CA VAL A 102 9.80 -4.73 -4.59
C VAL A 102 9.78 -3.35 -3.95
N ALA A 103 10.90 -2.62 -3.96
CA ALA A 103 10.96 -1.26 -3.44
C ALA A 103 9.98 -0.32 -4.18
N ARG A 104 9.90 -0.42 -5.51
CA ARG A 104 8.97 0.35 -6.33
C ARG A 104 7.51 -0.03 -6.07
N LEU A 105 7.21 -1.32 -5.91
CA LEU A 105 5.88 -1.79 -5.55
C LEU A 105 5.39 -1.09 -4.29
N PHE A 106 6.17 -1.11 -3.21
CA PHE A 106 5.78 -0.46 -1.95
C PHE A 106 5.72 1.06 -2.08
N GLN A 107 6.64 1.68 -2.81
CA GLN A 107 6.64 3.13 -3.02
C GLN A 107 5.33 3.60 -3.65
N TRP A 108 4.75 2.84 -4.59
CA TRP A 108 3.47 3.19 -5.24
C TRP A 108 2.24 2.68 -4.48
N LEU A 109 2.36 1.57 -3.76
CA LEU A 109 1.28 1.01 -2.95
C LEU A 109 0.94 1.89 -1.74
N LEU A 110 1.94 2.39 -1.03
CA LEU A 110 1.77 3.02 0.28
C LEU A 110 0.98 4.34 0.24
N PRO A 111 1.18 5.26 -0.74
CA PRO A 111 0.35 6.47 -0.86
C PRO A 111 -1.15 6.15 -0.97
N GLY A 112 -1.51 5.13 -1.74
CA GLY A 112 -2.90 4.66 -1.84
C GLY A 112 -3.42 4.13 -0.51
N LEU A 113 -2.63 3.34 0.21
CA LEU A 113 -3.00 2.84 1.53
C LEU A 113 -3.23 3.97 2.55
N VAL A 114 -2.39 5.01 2.53
CA VAL A 114 -2.57 6.22 3.36
C VAL A 114 -3.90 6.92 3.03
N ALA A 115 -4.19 7.13 1.74
CA ALA A 115 -5.44 7.74 1.32
C ALA A 115 -6.66 6.90 1.73
N ASN A 116 -6.57 5.58 1.58
CA ASN A 116 -7.61 4.63 1.95
C ASN A 116 -7.93 4.69 3.45
N VAL A 117 -6.92 4.62 4.32
CA VAL A 117 -7.11 4.68 5.77
C VAL A 117 -7.68 6.05 6.19
N ALA A 118 -7.22 7.13 5.58
CA ALA A 118 -7.75 8.47 5.84
C ALA A 118 -9.24 8.58 5.49
N PHE A 119 -9.65 8.01 4.35
CA PHE A 119 -11.04 7.94 3.93
C PHE A 119 -11.89 7.13 4.91
N LEU A 120 -11.46 5.91 5.27
CA LEU A 120 -12.17 5.04 6.20
C LEU A 120 -12.36 5.71 7.57
N ARG A 121 -11.32 6.40 8.07
CA ARG A 121 -11.42 7.17 9.32
C ARG A 121 -12.43 8.32 9.19
N ALA A 122 -12.43 9.04 8.08
CA ALA A 122 -13.35 10.17 7.87
C ALA A 122 -14.82 9.74 7.82
N GLN A 123 -15.13 8.50 7.46
CA GLN A 123 -16.50 7.95 7.51
C GLN A 123 -17.03 7.75 8.94
N LEU A 124 -16.16 7.75 9.95
CA LEU A 124 -16.51 7.58 11.37
C LEU A 124 -16.52 8.91 12.15
N ALA A 125 -16.17 10.02 11.52
CA ALA A 125 -16.01 11.33 12.15
C ALA A 125 -17.33 12.11 12.24
#